data_AF-A0A4Q8QXX3-F1
#
_entry.id   AF-A0A4Q8QXX3-F1
#
_cell.length_a   1.000
_cell.length_b   1.000
_cell.length_c   1.000
_cell.angle_alpha   90.00
_cell.angle_beta   90.00
_cell.angle_gamma   90.00
#
_symmetry.space_group_name_H-M   'P 1'
#
loop_
_entity.id
_entity.type
_entity.pdbx_description
1 polymer ?
#
loop_
_entity_poly.entity_id
_entity_poly.type
_entity_poly.pdbx_seq_one_letter_code
_entity_poly.pdbx_strand_id
1 'polypeptide(L)'
;MSGPKRTIIGRSRKELVTPQMLDLFARGLVLVAGDHDHDDDQSPEHEEFNRIEKKLGWSLIGIQTVSVFDREIMGPPPAYMQSAVREDWLAMQAWRKALLAALAARGKAR
;
A
#
# COMPACT_ATOMS: atom_id res chain seq x y z
N MET A 1 17.48 17.45 39.07
CA MET A 1 16.62 17.98 37.98
C MET A 1 16.20 16.81 37.11
N SER A 2 15.01 16.26 37.36
CA SER A 2 14.47 15.13 36.60
C SER A 2 13.79 15.67 35.35
N GLY A 3 14.39 15.44 34.18
CA GLY A 3 13.75 15.73 32.89
C GLY A 3 12.47 14.91 32.71
N PRO A 4 11.48 15.39 31.94
CA PRO A 4 10.23 14.68 31.75
C PRO A 4 10.49 13.32 31.10
N LYS A 5 10.17 12.25 31.83
CA LYS A 5 10.11 10.88 31.33
C LYS A 5 9.15 10.86 30.16
N ARG A 6 9.69 10.73 28.94
CA ARG A 6 8.90 10.43 27.75
C ARG A 6 8.31 9.04 27.93
N THR A 7 7.05 8.99 28.36
CA THR A 7 6.25 7.79 28.32
C THR A 7 6.07 7.42 26.85
N ILE A 8 6.87 6.47 26.36
CA ILE A 8 6.60 5.77 25.11
C ILE A 8 5.40 4.87 25.41
N ILE A 9 4.21 5.47 25.41
CA ILE A 9 2.96 4.73 25.36
C ILE A 9 3.03 3.96 24.04
N GLY A 10 3.09 2.63 24.13
CA GLY A 10 3.08 1.73 23.00
C GLY A 10 1.90 2.07 22.09
N ARG A 11 2.16 2.87 21.05
CA ARG A 11 1.24 3.03 19.93
C ARG A 11 1.32 1.71 19.19
N SER A 12 0.25 0.92 19.27
CA SER A 12 -0.16 0.10 18.13
C SER A 12 0.10 0.93 16.88
N ARG A 13 0.95 0.44 15.98
CA ARG A 13 1.29 1.05 14.70
C ARG A 13 -0.03 1.20 13.92
N LYS A 14 -0.82 2.25 14.18
CA LYS A 14 -1.83 2.73 13.26
C LYS A 14 -1.02 3.15 12.06
N GLU A 15 -1.03 2.31 11.04
CA GLU A 15 -0.55 2.60 9.70
C GLU A 15 -1.01 4.03 9.36
N LEU A 16 -0.08 4.97 9.41
CA LEU A 16 -0.40 6.38 9.25
C LEU A 16 -0.54 6.63 7.75
N VAL A 17 -1.75 6.39 7.24
CA VAL A 17 -2.08 6.70 5.85
C VAL A 17 -1.95 8.21 5.65
N THR A 18 -0.99 8.61 4.80
CA THR A 18 -0.76 10.02 4.49
C THR A 18 -1.55 10.44 3.24
N PRO A 19 -1.84 11.74 3.04
CA PRO A 19 -2.47 12.22 1.81
C PRO A 19 -1.71 11.81 0.53
N GLN A 20 -0.37 11.85 0.58
CA GLN A 20 0.45 11.42 -0.55
C GLN A 20 0.25 9.93 -0.89
N MET A 21 0.16 9.06 0.12
CA MET A 21 -0.13 7.63 -0.11
C MET A 21 -1.49 7.45 -0.75
N LEU A 22 -2.49 8.23 -0.32
CA LEU A 22 -3.84 8.19 -0.90
C LEU A 22 -3.86 8.63 -2.35
N ASP A 23 -3.17 9.72 -2.69
CA ASP A 23 -3.12 10.23 -4.06
C ASP A 23 -2.42 9.22 -4.99
N LEU A 24 -1.30 8.65 -4.56
CA LEU A 24 -0.58 7.61 -5.29
C LEU A 24 -1.42 6.34 -5.45
N PHE A 25 -2.08 5.90 -4.38
CA PHE A 25 -2.93 4.71 -4.41
C PHE A 25 -4.14 4.90 -5.32
N ALA A 26 -4.82 6.05 -5.26
CA ALA A 26 -5.93 6.37 -6.16
C ALA A 26 -5.49 6.40 -7.62
N ARG A 27 -4.35 7.01 -7.94
CA ARG A 27 -3.82 7.04 -9.31
C ARG A 27 -3.43 5.64 -9.78
N GLY A 28 -2.78 4.84 -8.94
CA GLY A 28 -2.44 3.45 -9.24
C GLY A 28 -3.68 2.60 -9.53
N LEU A 29 -4.78 2.77 -8.77
CA LEU A 29 -6.05 2.08 -9.04
C LEU A 29 -6.63 2.45 -10.41
N VAL A 30 -6.51 3.71 -10.84
CA VAL A 30 -6.95 4.14 -12.19
C VAL A 30 -6.12 3.47 -13.28
N LEU A 31 -4.80 3.36 -13.10
CA LEU A 31 -3.91 2.70 -14.07
C LEU A 31 -4.20 1.20 -14.18
N VAL A 32 -4.37 0.50 -13.04
CA VAL A 32 -4.75 -0.92 -13.00
C VAL A 32 -6.11 -1.15 -13.67
N ALA A 33 -7.08 -0.25 -13.48
CA ALA A 33 -8.39 -0.35 -14.14
C ALA A 33 -8.33 -0.12 -15.66
N GLY A 34 -7.27 0.50 -16.16
CA GLY A 34 -6.97 0.63 -17.58
C GLY A 34 -6.07 -0.48 -18.12
N ASP A 35 -5.84 -1.55 -17.36
CA ASP A 35 -4.92 -2.65 -17.67
C ASP A 35 -3.45 -2.20 -17.90
N HIS A 36 -3.06 -1.05 -17.35
CA HIS A 36 -1.68 -0.58 -17.31
C HIS A 36 -0.98 -1.06 -16.02
N ASP A 37 -0.96 -2.38 -15.82
CA ASP A 37 -0.32 -3.03 -14.69
C ASP A 37 0.94 -3.82 -15.12
N HIS A 38 1.32 -4.86 -14.38
CA HIS A 38 2.56 -5.61 -14.60
C HIS A 38 2.62 -6.38 -15.93
N ASP A 39 1.48 -6.55 -16.62
CA ASP A 39 1.37 -7.37 -17.83
C ASP A 39 1.38 -6.54 -19.15
N ASP A 40 1.50 -5.21 -19.08
CA ASP A 40 1.52 -4.29 -20.24
C ASP A 40 2.96 -3.88 -20.67
N ASP A 41 3.18 -3.78 -21.99
CA ASP A 41 4.50 -3.52 -22.60
C ASP A 41 4.73 -2.02 -22.88
N GLN A 42 5.65 -1.42 -22.14
CA GLN A 42 6.36 -0.13 -22.41
C GLN A 42 5.50 1.12 -22.72
N SER A 43 4.26 1.20 -22.27
CA SER A 43 3.47 2.43 -22.33
C SER A 43 3.94 3.47 -21.29
N PRO A 44 3.82 4.79 -21.54
CA PRO A 44 4.05 5.82 -20.54
C PRO A 44 3.23 5.63 -19.25
N GLU A 45 2.03 5.05 -19.38
CA GLU A 45 1.13 4.68 -18.30
C GLU A 45 1.71 3.53 -17.45
N HIS A 46 2.31 2.51 -18.07
CA HIS A 46 3.03 1.45 -17.38
C HIS A 46 4.27 1.99 -16.63
N GLU A 47 5.01 2.93 -17.23
CA GLU A 47 6.11 3.62 -16.53
C GLU A 47 5.62 4.43 -15.33
N GLU A 48 4.46 5.08 -15.45
CA GLU A 48 3.81 5.78 -14.34
C GLU A 48 3.42 4.81 -13.23
N PHE A 49 2.80 3.68 -13.58
CA PHE A 49 2.43 2.63 -12.63
C PHE A 49 3.66 2.13 -11.86
N ASN A 50 4.73 1.78 -12.55
CA ASN A 50 5.99 1.33 -11.93
C ASN A 50 6.58 2.37 -10.96
N ARG A 51 6.50 3.67 -11.29
CA ARG A 51 6.95 4.75 -10.38
C ARG A 51 6.06 4.86 -9.15
N ILE A 52 4.75 4.77 -9.32
CA ILE A 52 3.77 4.82 -8.23
C ILE A 52 3.97 3.65 -7.28
N GLU A 53 4.05 2.43 -7.84
CA GLU A 53 4.24 1.22 -7.07
C GLU A 53 5.53 1.27 -6.27
N LYS A 54 6.66 1.58 -6.90
CA LYS A 54 7.94 1.72 -6.18
C LYS A 54 7.87 2.77 -5.09
N LYS A 55 7.29 3.94 -5.35
CA LYS A 55 7.19 5.00 -4.34
C LYS A 55 6.29 4.61 -3.18
N LEU A 56 5.13 4.00 -3.45
CA LEU A 56 4.17 3.61 -2.44
C LEU A 56 4.68 2.41 -1.63
N GLY A 57 5.13 1.35 -2.30
CA GLY A 57 5.66 0.13 -1.70
C GLY A 57 6.99 0.35 -0.99
N TRP A 58 8.01 0.88 -1.68
CA TRP A 58 9.37 0.92 -1.14
C TRP A 58 9.62 2.12 -0.22
N SER A 59 9.10 3.30 -0.58
CA SER A 59 9.44 4.53 0.16
C SER A 59 8.46 4.88 1.27
N LEU A 60 7.19 4.51 1.13
CA LEU A 60 6.14 4.92 2.08
C LEU A 60 5.69 3.77 2.98
N ILE A 61 5.48 2.58 2.42
CA ILE A 61 5.05 1.40 3.18
C ILE A 61 6.26 0.62 3.73
N GLY A 62 7.30 0.44 2.92
CA GLY A 62 8.52 -0.29 3.26
C GLY A 62 8.50 -1.79 2.96
N ILE A 63 7.71 -2.24 1.97
CA ILE A 63 7.60 -3.66 1.56
C ILE A 63 7.76 -3.75 0.04
N GLN A 64 8.43 -4.80 -0.46
CA GLN A 64 8.84 -4.90 -1.88
C GLN A 64 8.35 -6.15 -2.62
N THR A 65 7.95 -7.18 -1.90
CA THR A 65 7.73 -8.56 -2.38
C THR A 65 6.29 -8.80 -2.83
N VAL A 66 5.36 -8.02 -2.31
CA VAL A 66 3.94 -8.11 -2.66
C VAL A 66 3.46 -6.69 -2.93
N SER A 67 2.77 -6.50 -4.06
CA SER A 67 2.23 -5.20 -4.43
C SER A 67 0.92 -4.95 -3.69
N VAL A 68 0.70 -3.71 -3.22
CA VAL A 68 -0.61 -3.31 -2.70
C VAL A 68 -1.67 -3.24 -3.81
N PHE A 69 -1.23 -3.22 -5.08
CA PHE A 69 -2.08 -3.21 -6.27
C PHE A 69 -2.42 -4.60 -6.79
N ASP A 70 -1.78 -5.67 -6.30
CA ASP A 70 -2.04 -7.05 -6.69
C ASP A 70 -3.55 -7.35 -6.59
N ARG A 71 -4.15 -7.83 -7.69
CA ARG A 71 -5.61 -8.02 -7.79
C ARG A 71 -6.11 -9.09 -6.81
N GLU A 72 -5.27 -10.05 -6.46
CA GLU A 72 -5.58 -11.18 -5.59
C GLU A 72 -5.27 -10.90 -4.12
N ILE A 73 -4.61 -9.79 -3.80
CA ILE A 73 -4.09 -9.52 -2.45
C ILE A 73 -5.15 -9.59 -1.36
N MET A 74 -6.42 -9.29 -1.67
CA MET A 74 -7.53 -9.36 -0.71
C MET A 74 -7.97 -10.80 -0.37
N GLY A 75 -7.51 -11.80 -1.12
CA GLY A 75 -7.74 -13.22 -0.92
C GLY A 75 -6.69 -13.91 -0.02
N PRO A 76 -6.81 -15.22 0.23
CA PRO A 76 -5.80 -15.95 0.97
C PRO A 76 -4.45 -15.96 0.23
N PRO A 77 -3.32 -15.93 0.95
CA PRO A 77 -2.01 -16.07 0.30
C PRO A 77 -1.93 -17.40 -0.45
N PRO A 78 -1.36 -17.44 -1.68
CA PRO A 78 -1.19 -18.67 -2.43
C PRO A 78 -0.45 -19.75 -1.63
N ALA A 79 -0.85 -21.01 -1.81
CA ALA A 79 -0.31 -22.12 -1.01
C ALA A 79 1.21 -22.33 -1.22
N TYR A 80 1.72 -21.99 -2.41
CA TYR A 80 3.14 -22.08 -2.76
C TYR A 80 3.98 -20.92 -2.21
N MET A 81 3.37 -19.92 -1.58
CA MET A 81 4.07 -18.74 -1.09
C MET A 81 4.94 -19.07 0.12
N GLN A 82 6.21 -18.67 0.06
CA GLN A 82 7.16 -18.84 1.16
C GLN A 82 6.72 -18.05 2.40
N SER A 83 7.13 -18.49 3.60
CA SER A 83 6.68 -17.90 4.87
C SER A 83 6.94 -16.40 4.98
N ALA A 84 8.12 -15.91 4.55
CA ALA A 84 8.44 -14.48 4.59
C ALA A 84 7.51 -13.67 3.66
N VAL A 85 7.27 -14.16 2.45
CA VAL A 85 6.37 -13.51 1.48
C VAL A 85 4.92 -13.54 1.96
N ARG A 86 4.53 -14.57 2.73
CA ARG A 86 3.21 -14.63 3.37
C ARG A 86 3.02 -13.56 4.44
N GLU A 87 4.05 -13.20 5.20
CA GLU A 87 3.98 -12.08 6.14
C GLU A 87 3.80 -10.76 5.41
N ASP A 88 4.54 -10.55 4.32
CA ASP A 88 4.40 -9.38 3.44
C ASP A 88 3.00 -9.30 2.81
N TRP A 89 2.42 -10.44 2.41
CA TRP A 89 1.05 -10.54 1.90
C TRP A 89 0.02 -10.03 2.91
N LEU A 90 0.11 -10.49 4.16
CA LEU A 90 -0.79 -10.05 5.24
C LEU A 90 -0.61 -8.56 5.56
N ALA A 91 0.62 -8.06 5.51
CA ALA A 91 0.89 -6.64 5.67
C ALA A 91 0.31 -5.81 4.52
N MET A 92 0.48 -6.23 3.26
CA MET A 92 -0.13 -5.57 2.10
C MET A 92 -1.65 -5.59 2.14
N GLN A 93 -2.27 -6.64 2.66
CA GLN A 93 -3.70 -6.66 2.92
C GLN A 93 -4.14 -5.58 3.89
N ALA A 94 -3.43 -5.44 5.01
CA ALA A 94 -3.74 -4.42 6.02
C ALA A 94 -3.62 -3.01 5.39
N TRP A 95 -2.53 -2.75 4.68
CA TRP A 95 -2.32 -1.50 3.97
C TRP A 95 -3.38 -1.22 2.91
N ARG A 96 -3.75 -2.21 2.07
CA ARG A 96 -4.80 -2.03 1.06
C ARG A 96 -6.13 -1.68 1.72
N LYS A 97 -6.49 -2.36 2.81
CA LYS A 97 -7.71 -2.06 3.58
C LYS A 97 -7.67 -0.65 4.17
N ALA A 98 -6.55 -0.25 4.76
CA ALA A 98 -6.37 1.08 5.34
C ALA A 98 -6.48 2.19 4.29
N LEU A 99 -5.84 2.02 3.13
CA LEU A 99 -5.87 2.97 2.02
C LEU A 99 -7.27 3.07 1.41
N LEU A 100 -7.97 1.95 1.18
CA LEU A 100 -9.35 1.94 0.69
C LEU A 100 -10.31 2.63 1.67
N ALA A 101 -10.19 2.34 2.97
CA ALA A 101 -11.02 2.96 3.99
C ALA A 101 -10.81 4.49 4.05
N ALA A 102 -9.55 4.93 3.96
CA ALA A 102 -9.21 6.34 3.97
C ALA A 102 -9.63 7.07 2.68
N LEU A 103 -9.54 6.43 1.50
CA LEU A 103 -10.12 6.96 0.26
C LEU A 103 -11.63 7.13 0.37
N ALA A 104 -12.34 6.11 0.88
CA ALA A 104 -13.79 6.18 1.07
C ALA A 104 -14.20 7.29 2.06
N ALA A 105 -13.44 7.47 3.13
CA ALA A 105 -13.66 8.55 4.10
C ALA A 105 -13.45 9.95 3.46
N ARG A 106 -12.45 10.11 2.59
CA ARG A 106 -12.21 11.35 1.85
C ARG A 106 -13.35 11.70 0.89
N GLY A 107 -13.93 10.70 0.24
CA GLY A 107 -15.09 10.88 -0.65
C GLY A 107 -16.37 11.30 0.08
N LYS A 108 -16.57 10.86 1.33
CA LYS A 108 -17.73 11.21 2.16
C LYS A 108 -17.65 12.59 2.83
N ALA A 109 -16.47 13.21 2.84
CA ALA A 109 -16.23 14.52 3.44
C ALA A 109 -16.41 15.69 2.46
N ARG A 110 -16.77 15.39 1.20
CA ARG A 110 -17.13 16.35 0.15
C ARG A 110 -18.63 16.32 -0.08
#